data_AF-A0A4Q5QYG1-F1
#
_entry.id   AF-A0A4Q5QYG1-F1
#
_cell.length_a   1.000
_cell.length_b   1.000
_cell.length_c   1.000
_cell.angle_alpha   90.00
_cell.angle_beta   90.00
_cell.angle_gamma   90.00
#
_symmetry.space_group_name_H-M   'P 1'
#
loop_
_entity.id
_entity.type
_entity.pdbx_description
1 polymer ?
#
loop_
_entity_poly.entity_id
_entity_poly.type
_entity_poly.pdbx_seq_one_letter_code
_entity_poly.pdbx_strand_id
1 'polypeptide(L)'
;MHLCVGNAQVVKEPKSEESWTRTYPSFRIAGNLYYVGTYDLACYLVTTSKGHILINTGLASSSTQIQSAVESLGFKFTDIKILLTTQAHYDHLGAMAAIKKTTGATLMVNEKDADVLESGGSTDYELGKYGVSFQPVKADRLLEDSDTIRLGDAAITMLHHPGHTKGSCSFLFTTKDEKQSYRVLVANMPTIITDRPFPTISSYPGIADDYALTLKLMKNLHFDLWVASHASQFDMHE
;
A
#
# COMPACT_ATOMS: atom_id res chain seq x y z
N MET A 1 -26.05 -4.53 -34.15
CA MET A 1 -25.60 -3.96 -32.86
C MET A 1 -25.16 -5.15 -32.00
N HIS A 2 -23.88 -5.53 -32.04
CA HIS A 2 -23.38 -6.64 -31.23
C HIS A 2 -23.09 -6.11 -29.83
N LEU A 3 -23.96 -6.44 -28.86
CA LEU A 3 -23.64 -6.26 -27.45
C LEU A 3 -22.48 -7.19 -27.12
N CYS A 4 -21.28 -6.63 -26.92
CA CYS A 4 -20.22 -7.31 -26.18
C CYS A 4 -20.71 -7.45 -24.74
N VAL A 5 -21.20 -8.63 -24.39
CA VAL A 5 -21.38 -9.04 -23.01
C VAL A 5 -19.97 -9.29 -22.47
N GLY A 6 -19.33 -8.24 -21.96
CA GLY A 6 -18.06 -8.38 -21.25
C GLY A 6 -18.32 -9.27 -20.04
N ASN A 7 -17.70 -10.45 -20.00
CA ASN A 7 -17.68 -11.26 -18.79
C ASN A 7 -17.06 -10.40 -17.69
N ALA A 8 -17.85 -9.99 -16.69
CA ALA A 8 -17.32 -9.35 -15.51
C ALA A 8 -16.31 -10.31 -14.87
N GLN A 9 -15.06 -9.87 -14.76
CA GLN A 9 -14.01 -10.66 -14.14
C GLN A 9 -14.41 -10.96 -12.68
N VAL A 10 -14.50 -12.23 -12.33
CA VAL A 10 -14.93 -12.65 -10.99
C VAL A 10 -13.76 -12.44 -10.03
N VAL A 11 -13.88 -11.46 -9.14
CA VAL A 11 -12.93 -11.24 -8.03
C VAL A 11 -13.31 -12.16 -6.87
N LYS A 12 -12.33 -12.88 -6.33
CA LYS A 12 -12.52 -13.73 -5.15
C LYS A 12 -11.40 -13.47 -4.14
N GLU A 13 -11.71 -12.67 -3.12
CA GLU A 13 -10.79 -12.46 -2.00
C GLU A 13 -10.53 -13.79 -1.27
N PRO A 14 -9.26 -14.09 -0.93
CA PRO A 14 -8.94 -15.17 -0.02
C PRO A 14 -9.60 -14.99 1.36
N LYS A 15 -9.62 -16.07 2.16
CA LYS A 15 -10.13 -16.01 3.53
C LYS A 15 -9.32 -14.97 4.32
N SER A 16 -10.01 -14.06 5.02
CA SER A 16 -9.41 -13.03 5.84
C SER A 16 -9.49 -13.33 7.33
N GLU A 17 -8.65 -12.66 8.10
CA GLU A 17 -8.69 -12.63 9.57
C GLU A 17 -9.73 -11.61 10.06
N GLU A 18 -10.29 -11.82 11.26
CA GLU A 18 -11.28 -10.89 11.84
C GLU A 18 -10.67 -9.48 12.02
N SER A 19 -9.41 -9.41 12.46
CA SER A 19 -8.66 -8.17 12.66
C SER A 19 -8.52 -7.33 11.39
N TRP A 20 -8.56 -7.95 10.22
CA TRP A 20 -8.38 -7.25 8.94
C TRP A 20 -9.60 -6.43 8.54
N THR A 21 -10.79 -6.87 8.97
CA THR A 21 -12.07 -6.20 8.67
C THR A 21 -12.59 -5.34 9.81
N ARG A 22 -12.10 -5.56 11.04
CA ARG A 22 -12.51 -4.83 12.23
C ARG A 22 -12.16 -3.35 12.11
N THR A 23 -13.13 -2.49 12.36
CA THR A 23 -12.92 -1.03 12.38
C THR A 23 -11.95 -0.62 13.49
N TYR A 24 -11.24 0.49 13.28
CA TYR A 24 -10.40 1.12 14.30
C TYR A 24 -10.54 2.65 14.24
N PRO A 25 -10.55 3.37 15.37
CA PRO A 25 -10.59 4.83 15.35
C PRO A 25 -9.39 5.41 14.58
N SER A 26 -9.63 6.34 13.67
CA SER A 26 -8.56 7.07 13.00
C SER A 26 -7.92 8.09 13.92
N PHE A 27 -6.61 8.30 13.78
CA PHE A 27 -5.85 9.18 14.65
C PHE A 27 -4.65 9.80 13.94
N ARG A 28 -4.12 10.89 14.50
CA ARG A 28 -2.90 11.55 14.02
C ARG A 28 -1.68 10.82 14.57
N ILE A 29 -0.78 10.37 13.69
CA ILE A 29 0.48 9.73 14.08
C ILE A 29 1.51 10.80 14.44
N ALA A 30 1.87 11.63 13.47
CA ALA A 30 2.82 12.74 13.64
C ALA A 30 2.62 13.78 12.53
N GLY A 31 2.73 15.06 12.85
CA GLY A 31 2.64 16.13 11.85
C GLY A 31 1.39 16.01 10.96
N ASN A 32 1.54 15.87 9.66
CA ASN A 32 0.44 15.70 8.70
C ASN A 32 0.16 14.23 8.30
N LEU A 33 0.68 13.26 9.05
CA LEU A 33 0.45 11.82 8.85
C LEU A 33 -0.61 11.29 9.83
N TYR A 34 -1.59 10.57 9.28
CA TYR A 34 -2.72 9.99 10.01
C TYR A 34 -2.89 8.51 9.70
N TYR A 35 -3.33 7.75 10.69
CA TYR A 35 -3.80 6.38 10.51
C TYR A 35 -5.28 6.40 10.15
N VAL A 36 -5.63 5.76 9.02
CA VAL A 36 -7.01 5.63 8.51
C VAL A 36 -7.33 4.19 8.08
N GLY A 37 -6.54 3.23 8.57
CA GLY A 37 -6.69 1.81 8.29
C GLY A 37 -7.74 1.12 9.15
N THR A 38 -7.84 -0.20 8.99
CA THR A 38 -8.64 -1.06 9.88
C THR A 38 -7.84 -1.38 11.15
N TYR A 39 -8.30 -2.34 11.96
CA TYR A 39 -7.56 -2.72 13.16
C TYR A 39 -6.15 -3.20 12.82
N ASP A 40 -5.96 -4.07 11.83
CA ASP A 40 -4.63 -4.57 11.46
C ASP A 40 -4.13 -4.18 10.06
N LEU A 41 -5.00 -3.82 9.10
CA LEU A 41 -4.57 -3.38 7.77
C LEU A 41 -4.31 -1.88 7.77
N ALA A 42 -3.03 -1.51 7.81
CA ALA A 42 -2.62 -0.13 7.97
C ALA A 42 -2.77 0.66 6.67
N CYS A 43 -3.57 1.72 6.74
CA CYS A 43 -3.71 2.72 5.69
C CYS A 43 -3.31 4.09 6.24
N TYR A 44 -2.59 4.87 5.45
CA TYR A 44 -2.06 6.15 5.91
C TYR A 44 -2.54 7.31 5.03
N LEU A 45 -2.99 8.38 5.67
CA LEU A 45 -3.31 9.63 5.01
C LEU A 45 -2.21 10.66 5.31
N VAL A 46 -1.58 11.20 4.26
CA VAL A 46 -0.67 12.35 4.37
C VAL A 46 -1.38 13.57 3.79
N THR A 47 -1.63 14.58 4.64
CA THR A 47 -2.39 15.78 4.24
C THR A 47 -1.48 16.92 3.81
N THR A 48 -1.84 17.65 2.76
CA THR A 48 -0.98 18.69 2.16
C THR A 48 -1.81 19.91 1.78
N SER A 49 -1.14 21.02 1.49
CA SER A 49 -1.76 22.23 0.95
C SER A 49 -2.43 22.08 -0.43
N LYS A 50 -2.23 20.95 -1.14
CA LYS A 50 -2.78 20.68 -2.48
C LYS A 50 -3.63 19.41 -2.56
N GLY A 51 -4.08 18.91 -1.41
CA GLY A 51 -4.87 17.68 -1.29
C GLY A 51 -4.15 16.63 -0.45
N HIS A 52 -4.54 15.37 -0.58
CA HIS A 52 -4.05 14.29 0.27
C HIS A 52 -3.42 13.15 -0.53
N ILE A 53 -2.52 12.42 0.11
CA ILE A 53 -1.94 11.16 -0.38
C ILE A 53 -2.45 10.05 0.51
N LEU A 54 -3.02 8.99 -0.08
CA LEU A 54 -3.40 7.77 0.64
C LEU A 54 -2.41 6.66 0.30
N ILE A 55 -1.85 6.01 1.32
CA ILE A 55 -0.93 4.87 1.20
C ILE A 55 -1.65 3.62 1.71
N ASN A 56 -1.70 2.59 0.86
CA ASN A 56 -2.45 1.34 1.01
C ASN A 56 -3.98 1.53 1.08
N THR A 57 -4.67 0.41 0.94
CA THR A 57 -6.04 0.22 1.40
C THR A 57 -6.09 -0.99 2.34
N GLY A 58 -7.30 -1.52 2.60
CA GLY A 58 -7.48 -2.85 3.14
C GLY A 58 -8.01 -3.80 2.07
N LEU A 59 -8.83 -4.75 2.51
CA LEU A 59 -9.72 -5.56 1.68
C LEU A 59 -10.73 -4.71 0.91
N ALA A 60 -11.47 -5.32 -0.04
CA ALA A 60 -12.47 -4.63 -0.85
C ALA A 60 -13.54 -3.90 -0.02
N SER A 61 -13.91 -4.46 1.12
CA SER A 61 -14.89 -3.88 2.06
C SER A 61 -14.35 -2.66 2.84
N SER A 62 -13.06 -2.35 2.75
CA SER A 62 -12.45 -1.26 3.52
C SER A 62 -12.70 0.13 2.93
N SER A 63 -13.20 0.24 1.69
CA SER A 63 -13.37 1.54 1.02
C SER A 63 -14.24 2.51 1.83
N THR A 64 -15.36 2.04 2.38
CA THR A 64 -16.27 2.86 3.19
C THR A 64 -15.66 3.18 4.55
N GLN A 65 -14.92 2.24 5.15
CA GLN A 65 -14.22 2.45 6.42
C GLN A 65 -13.16 3.54 6.28
N ILE A 66 -12.33 3.48 5.23
CA ILE A 66 -11.30 4.49 4.96
C ILE A 66 -11.96 5.86 4.69
N GLN A 67 -13.04 5.90 3.91
CA GLN A 67 -13.77 7.15 3.68
C GLN A 67 -14.26 7.76 5.00
N SER A 68 -14.95 6.97 5.84
CA SER A 68 -15.43 7.45 7.14
C SER A 68 -14.29 7.85 8.08
N ALA A 69 -13.16 7.13 8.05
CA ALA A 69 -11.97 7.47 8.84
C ALA A 69 -11.41 8.84 8.43
N VAL A 70 -11.21 9.07 7.13
CA VAL A 70 -10.74 10.35 6.58
C VAL A 70 -11.69 11.49 6.94
N GLU A 71 -13.00 11.27 6.79
CA GLU A 71 -14.03 12.27 7.09
C GLU A 71 -14.15 12.56 8.59
N SER A 72 -13.96 11.57 9.47
CA SER A 72 -14.00 11.77 10.92
C SER A 72 -12.84 12.62 11.45
N LEU A 73 -11.71 12.67 10.71
CA LEU A 73 -10.58 13.56 10.98
C LEU A 73 -10.82 14.99 10.46
N GLY A 74 -11.97 15.27 9.84
CA GLY A 74 -12.31 16.57 9.27
C GLY A 74 -11.75 16.82 7.86
N PHE A 75 -11.20 15.80 7.21
CA PHE A 75 -10.72 15.88 5.83
C PHE A 75 -11.81 15.46 4.83
N LYS A 76 -11.63 15.84 3.56
CA LYS A 76 -12.51 15.40 2.48
C LYS A 76 -11.90 14.23 1.76
N PHE A 77 -12.62 13.11 1.68
CA PHE A 77 -12.15 11.92 0.98
C PHE A 77 -11.84 12.20 -0.50
N THR A 78 -12.64 13.05 -1.16
CA THR A 78 -12.43 13.48 -2.55
C THR A 78 -11.23 14.42 -2.75
N ASP A 79 -10.59 14.87 -1.68
CA ASP A 79 -9.33 15.63 -1.75
C ASP A 79 -8.09 14.74 -1.78
N ILE A 80 -8.23 13.41 -1.75
CA ILE A 80 -7.15 12.48 -2.10
C ILE A 80 -6.80 12.66 -3.58
N LYS A 81 -5.54 13.02 -3.87
CA LYS A 81 -5.02 13.26 -5.23
C LYS A 81 -4.01 12.22 -5.68
N ILE A 82 -3.35 11.54 -4.75
CA ILE A 82 -2.38 10.49 -5.03
C ILE A 82 -2.72 9.24 -4.21
N LEU A 83 -2.67 8.09 -4.86
CA LEU A 83 -2.74 6.78 -4.24
C LEU A 83 -1.38 6.10 -4.37
N LEU A 84 -0.92 5.51 -3.28
CA LEU A 84 0.30 4.71 -3.20
C LEU A 84 -0.03 3.36 -2.58
N THR A 85 0.81 2.36 -2.81
CA THR A 85 0.79 1.10 -2.06
C THR A 85 2.21 0.69 -1.72
N THR A 86 2.36 0.02 -0.58
CA THR A 86 3.61 -0.59 -0.12
C THR A 86 3.85 -1.97 -0.72
N GLN A 87 2.79 -2.64 -1.20
CA GLN A 87 2.83 -4.00 -1.76
C GLN A 87 1.60 -4.30 -2.62
N ALA A 88 1.74 -5.20 -3.59
CA ALA A 88 0.65 -5.59 -4.50
C ALA A 88 -0.15 -6.83 -4.07
N HIS A 89 -0.61 -6.85 -2.81
CA HIS A 89 -1.50 -7.91 -2.30
C HIS A 89 -2.91 -7.40 -2.01
N TYR A 90 -3.88 -8.32 -2.02
CA TYR A 90 -5.31 -8.02 -1.90
C TYR A 90 -5.69 -7.32 -0.60
N ASP A 91 -4.95 -7.57 0.47
CA ASP A 91 -5.12 -6.94 1.77
C ASP A 91 -4.61 -5.49 1.82
N HIS A 92 -3.86 -5.03 0.82
CA HIS A 92 -3.44 -3.62 0.68
C HIS A 92 -3.98 -2.94 -0.59
N LEU A 93 -4.61 -3.70 -1.50
CA LEU A 93 -5.15 -3.22 -2.76
C LEU A 93 -6.65 -3.48 -2.97
N GLY A 94 -7.31 -4.21 -2.08
CA GLY A 94 -8.69 -4.66 -2.25
C GLY A 94 -9.66 -3.52 -2.59
N ALA A 95 -9.52 -2.37 -1.93
CA ALA A 95 -10.34 -1.19 -2.19
C ALA A 95 -9.70 -0.18 -3.18
N MET A 96 -8.47 -0.41 -3.66
CA MET A 96 -7.70 0.57 -4.44
C MET A 96 -8.44 1.03 -5.71
N ALA A 97 -9.01 0.09 -6.47
CA ALA A 97 -9.76 0.41 -7.69
C ALA A 97 -11.01 1.27 -7.40
N ALA A 98 -11.73 0.95 -6.32
CA ALA A 98 -12.92 1.69 -5.91
C ALA A 98 -12.57 3.11 -5.45
N ILE A 99 -11.51 3.26 -4.64
CA ILE A 99 -11.04 4.57 -4.18
C ILE A 99 -10.53 5.40 -5.36
N LYS A 100 -9.75 4.81 -6.27
CA LYS A 100 -9.29 5.49 -7.50
C LYS A 100 -10.46 6.02 -8.31
N LYS A 101 -11.49 5.20 -8.53
CA LYS A 101 -12.69 5.59 -9.27
C LYS A 101 -13.44 6.73 -8.60
N THR A 102 -13.60 6.69 -7.28
CA THR A 102 -14.36 7.69 -6.52
C THR A 102 -13.64 9.04 -6.44
N THR A 103 -12.31 9.01 -6.25
CA THR A 103 -11.51 10.22 -6.01
C THR A 103 -10.96 10.84 -7.29
N GLY A 104 -10.78 10.05 -8.36
CA GLY A 104 -10.03 10.47 -9.55
C GLY A 104 -8.54 10.65 -9.28
N ALA A 105 -8.02 10.12 -8.17
CA ALA A 105 -6.62 10.24 -7.78
C ALA A 105 -5.68 9.49 -8.74
N THR A 106 -4.44 9.98 -8.83
CA THR A 106 -3.36 9.35 -9.59
C THR A 106 -2.75 8.21 -8.77
N LEU A 107 -2.84 6.97 -9.26
CA LEU A 107 -2.20 5.81 -8.65
C LEU A 107 -0.75 5.71 -9.12
N MET A 108 0.20 5.74 -8.18
CA MET A 108 1.62 5.55 -8.44
C MET A 108 2.10 4.30 -7.71
N VAL A 109 2.81 3.42 -8.40
CA VAL A 109 3.30 2.14 -7.84
C VAL A 109 4.71 1.86 -8.31
N ASN A 110 5.44 1.02 -7.57
CA ASN A 110 6.69 0.49 -8.06
C ASN A 110 6.48 -0.29 -9.37
N GLU A 111 7.33 -0.05 -10.37
CA GLU A 111 7.20 -0.67 -11.69
C GLU A 111 7.15 -2.21 -11.65
N LYS A 112 7.82 -2.85 -10.68
CA LYS A 112 7.92 -4.30 -10.59
C LYS A 112 6.62 -4.99 -10.15
N ASP A 113 5.66 -4.23 -9.60
CA ASP A 113 4.35 -4.73 -9.20
C ASP A 113 3.24 -4.37 -10.21
N ALA A 114 3.55 -3.65 -11.29
CA ALA A 114 2.57 -3.19 -12.27
C ALA A 114 1.73 -4.33 -12.88
N ASP A 115 2.38 -5.44 -13.27
CA ASP A 115 1.71 -6.61 -13.85
C ASP A 115 0.74 -7.27 -12.85
N VAL A 116 1.12 -7.34 -11.57
CA VAL A 116 0.29 -7.91 -10.50
C VAL A 116 -0.95 -7.05 -10.28
N LEU A 117 -0.79 -5.72 -10.32
CA LEU A 117 -1.89 -4.76 -10.24
C LEU A 117 -2.87 -4.90 -11.41
N GLU A 118 -2.36 -4.93 -12.65
CA GLU A 118 -3.17 -5.01 -13.86
C GLU A 118 -3.85 -6.37 -14.03
N SER A 119 -3.31 -7.43 -13.41
CA SER A 119 -3.90 -8.77 -13.44
C SER A 119 -4.77 -9.09 -12.22
N GLY A 120 -4.89 -8.16 -11.26
CA GLY A 120 -5.65 -8.34 -10.01
C GLY A 120 -5.09 -9.44 -9.11
N GLY A 121 -3.77 -9.60 -9.07
CA GLY A 121 -3.07 -10.59 -8.26
C GLY A 121 -2.80 -11.93 -8.97
N SER A 122 -3.41 -12.19 -10.13
CA SER A 122 -3.30 -13.49 -10.80
C SER A 122 -1.90 -13.84 -11.34
N THR A 123 -1.01 -12.84 -11.49
CA THR A 123 0.38 -13.01 -11.92
C THR A 123 1.36 -12.98 -10.74
N ASP A 124 0.85 -12.84 -9.52
CA ASP A 124 1.67 -12.89 -8.31
C ASP A 124 2.39 -14.25 -8.18
N TYR A 125 3.63 -14.23 -7.69
CA TYR A 125 4.49 -15.41 -7.67
C TYR A 125 4.04 -16.50 -6.68
N GLU A 126 3.25 -16.13 -5.66
CA GLU A 126 2.76 -17.01 -4.59
C GLU A 126 1.24 -16.94 -4.44
N LEU A 127 0.64 -15.75 -4.41
CA LEU A 127 -0.80 -15.54 -4.27
C LEU A 127 -1.56 -15.68 -5.60
N GLY A 128 -0.87 -15.78 -6.74
CA GLY A 128 -1.49 -16.03 -8.05
C GLY A 128 -2.32 -17.31 -8.10
N LYS A 129 -2.05 -18.26 -7.19
CA LYS A 129 -2.86 -19.48 -6.98
C LYS A 129 -4.32 -19.22 -6.62
N TYR A 130 -4.64 -18.02 -6.12
CA TYR A 130 -6.02 -17.60 -5.83
C TYR A 130 -6.73 -16.97 -7.03
N GLY A 131 -6.04 -16.80 -8.16
CA GLY A 131 -6.57 -16.11 -9.34
C GLY A 131 -6.67 -14.61 -9.10
N VAL A 132 -7.82 -14.04 -9.45
CA VAL A 132 -8.08 -12.59 -9.30
C VAL A 132 -8.56 -12.31 -7.88
N SER A 133 -7.67 -11.82 -7.02
CA SER A 133 -7.91 -11.65 -5.58
C SER A 133 -8.31 -10.22 -5.20
N PHE A 134 -8.08 -9.23 -6.05
CA PHE A 134 -8.58 -7.87 -5.92
C PHE A 134 -8.99 -7.33 -7.30
N GLN A 135 -9.78 -6.25 -7.33
CA GLN A 135 -10.20 -5.63 -8.57
C GLN A 135 -8.97 -5.09 -9.33
N PRO A 136 -8.68 -5.55 -10.56
CA PRO A 136 -7.55 -5.06 -11.33
C PRO A 136 -7.58 -3.53 -11.48
N VAL A 137 -6.42 -2.90 -11.35
CA VAL A 137 -6.28 -1.46 -11.43
C VAL A 137 -4.95 -1.10 -12.08
N LYS A 138 -5.00 -0.18 -13.06
CA LYS A 138 -3.81 0.30 -13.74
C LYS A 138 -3.17 1.46 -12.97
N ALA A 139 -1.85 1.43 -12.82
CA ALA A 139 -1.09 2.57 -12.34
C ALA A 139 -1.02 3.68 -13.40
N ASP A 140 -1.12 4.93 -12.97
CA ASP A 140 -0.98 6.10 -13.84
C ASP A 140 0.50 6.54 -13.96
N ARG A 141 1.31 6.23 -12.94
CA ARG A 141 2.76 6.41 -12.94
C ARG A 141 3.44 5.18 -12.35
N LEU A 142 4.46 4.70 -13.04
CA LEU A 142 5.39 3.70 -12.52
C LEU A 142 6.57 4.42 -11.87
N LEU A 143 7.01 3.92 -10.72
CA LEU A 143 8.08 4.47 -9.91
C LEU A 143 9.25 3.48 -9.87
N GLU A 144 10.45 4.02 -9.87
CA GLU A 144 11.72 3.29 -9.65
C GLU A 144 12.29 3.61 -8.27
N ASP A 145 13.35 2.93 -7.83
CA ASP A 145 13.97 3.24 -6.55
C ASP A 145 14.37 4.72 -6.43
N SER A 146 14.18 5.28 -5.23
CA SER A 146 14.51 6.67 -4.89
C SER A 146 13.70 7.74 -5.62
N ASP A 147 12.69 7.38 -6.41
CA ASP A 147 11.79 8.35 -7.03
C ASP A 147 11.07 9.19 -5.97
N THR A 148 10.90 10.48 -6.27
CA THR A 148 10.20 11.41 -5.38
C THR A 148 8.78 11.71 -5.88
N ILE A 149 7.80 11.51 -4.98
CA ILE A 149 6.41 11.88 -5.13
C ILE A 149 6.19 13.22 -4.44
N ARG A 150 5.64 14.21 -5.15
CA ARG A 150 5.37 15.55 -4.62
C ARG A 150 3.90 15.91 -4.71
N LEU A 151 3.35 16.45 -3.62
CA LEU A 151 2.03 17.05 -3.58
C LEU A 151 2.04 18.21 -2.58
N GLY A 152 1.84 19.43 -3.08
CA GLY A 152 1.96 20.63 -2.24
C GLY A 152 3.34 20.72 -1.58
N ASP A 153 3.34 20.75 -0.26
CA ASP A 153 4.50 20.84 0.61
C ASP A 153 5.08 19.48 1.02
N ALA A 154 4.45 18.36 0.64
CA ALA A 154 4.98 17.02 0.88
C ALA A 154 5.94 16.58 -0.23
N ALA A 155 7.02 15.90 0.19
CA ALA A 155 7.94 15.17 -0.68
C ALA A 155 8.20 13.79 -0.06
N ILE A 156 7.76 12.74 -0.76
CA ILE A 156 7.87 11.36 -0.32
C ILE A 156 8.81 10.63 -1.27
N THR A 157 9.85 10.00 -0.75
CA THR A 157 10.76 9.15 -1.51
C THR A 157 10.30 7.71 -1.43
N MET A 158 10.10 7.04 -2.56
CA MET A 158 9.89 5.60 -2.60
C MET A 158 11.24 4.89 -2.45
N LEU A 159 11.31 3.88 -1.59
CA LEU A 159 12.46 3.00 -1.42
C LEU A 159 12.06 1.61 -1.91
N HIS A 160 12.74 1.11 -2.94
CA HIS A 160 12.49 -0.23 -3.46
C HIS A 160 13.02 -1.28 -2.49
N HIS A 161 12.10 -2.07 -1.93
CA HIS A 161 12.38 -3.10 -0.92
C HIS A 161 11.75 -4.43 -1.36
N PRO A 162 12.23 -5.03 -2.47
CA PRO A 162 11.64 -6.23 -3.05
C PRO A 162 11.78 -7.47 -2.15
N GLY A 163 10.96 -8.48 -2.43
CA GLY A 163 11.01 -9.78 -1.78
C GLY A 163 9.60 -10.23 -1.42
N HIS A 164 8.90 -9.46 -0.57
CA HIS A 164 7.52 -9.75 -0.18
C HIS A 164 6.60 -9.82 -1.40
N THR A 165 6.64 -8.78 -2.24
CA THR A 165 6.26 -8.79 -3.65
C THR A 165 7.47 -8.39 -4.51
N LYS A 166 7.36 -8.51 -5.83
CA LYS A 166 8.43 -8.07 -6.76
C LYS A 166 8.67 -6.58 -6.68
N GLY A 167 7.62 -5.78 -6.46
CA GLY A 167 7.66 -4.32 -6.35
C GLY A 167 7.40 -3.77 -4.95
N SER A 168 7.44 -4.60 -3.91
CA SER A 168 7.28 -4.14 -2.53
C SER A 168 8.25 -2.98 -2.23
N CYS A 169 7.73 -1.99 -1.52
CA CYS A 169 8.43 -0.73 -1.31
C CYS A 169 8.05 -0.07 0.01
N SER A 170 8.89 0.86 0.44
CA SER A 170 8.64 1.70 1.60
C SER A 170 8.64 3.17 1.20
N PHE A 171 8.09 4.03 2.05
CA PHE A 171 8.05 5.46 1.81
C PHE A 171 8.75 6.22 2.92
N LEU A 172 9.69 7.08 2.56
CA LEU A 172 10.45 7.91 3.49
C LEU A 172 10.15 9.38 3.23
N PHE A 173 9.74 10.11 4.26
CA PHE A 173 9.44 11.53 4.13
C PHE A 173 9.64 12.26 5.46
N THR A 174 9.65 13.59 5.40
CA THR A 174 9.64 14.42 6.59
C THR A 174 8.25 15.03 6.79
N THR A 175 7.74 14.93 8.00
CA THR A 175 6.55 15.65 8.45
C THR A 175 6.90 16.58 9.60
N LYS A 176 6.05 17.56 9.91
CA LYS A 176 6.28 18.50 11.00
C LYS A 176 5.00 18.78 11.78
N ASP A 177 5.14 18.95 13.09
CA ASP A 177 4.14 19.60 13.93
C ASP A 177 4.65 21.00 14.36
N GLU A 178 3.99 21.64 15.32
CA GLU A 178 4.39 22.96 15.82
C GLU A 178 5.72 22.95 16.57
N LYS A 179 6.18 21.79 17.05
CA LYS A 179 7.34 21.64 17.93
C LYS A 179 8.57 21.15 17.18
N GLN A 180 8.41 20.18 16.27
CA GLN A 180 9.54 19.54 15.60
C GLN A 180 9.18 18.90 14.25
N SER A 181 10.22 18.53 13.51
CA SER A 181 10.13 17.71 12.30
C SER A 181 10.46 16.26 12.63
N TYR A 182 9.80 15.33 11.94
CA TYR A 182 9.99 13.89 12.05
C TYR A 182 10.28 13.32 10.67
N ARG A 183 11.37 12.58 10.54
CA ARG A 183 11.63 11.71 9.40
C ARG A 183 10.90 10.39 9.64
N VAL A 184 9.87 10.11 8.83
CA VAL A 184 8.99 8.96 8.99
C VAL A 184 9.27 7.94 7.89
N LEU A 185 9.41 6.68 8.29
CA LEU A 185 9.43 5.52 7.41
C LEU A 185 8.07 4.78 7.48
N VAL A 186 7.35 4.72 6.37
CA VAL A 186 6.26 3.75 6.18
C VAL A 186 6.88 2.50 5.55
N ALA A 187 7.18 1.50 6.38
CA ALA A 187 7.92 0.31 5.99
C ALA A 187 6.99 -0.78 5.44
N ASN A 188 7.41 -1.45 4.37
CA ASN A 188 6.94 -2.80 4.10
C ASN A 188 7.94 -3.77 4.71
N MET A 189 7.54 -4.47 5.77
CA MET A 189 8.42 -5.43 6.42
C MET A 189 8.68 -6.61 5.47
N PRO A 190 9.94 -7.07 5.30
CA PRO A 190 10.30 -8.10 4.33
C PRO A 190 9.94 -9.49 4.86
N THR A 191 8.66 -9.73 5.14
CA THR A 191 8.15 -11.03 5.54
C THR A 191 8.13 -11.98 4.34
N ILE A 192 8.34 -13.27 4.63
CA ILE A 192 8.31 -14.34 3.64
C ILE A 192 6.90 -14.93 3.63
N ILE A 193 6.27 -14.99 2.45
CA ILE A 193 4.86 -15.46 2.28
C ILE A 193 4.75 -16.89 1.73
N THR A 194 5.89 -17.54 1.51
CA THR A 194 5.97 -18.86 0.88
C THR A 194 6.68 -19.84 1.80
N ASP A 195 6.14 -21.06 1.89
CA ASP A 195 6.78 -22.17 2.60
C ASP A 195 7.77 -22.95 1.73
N ARG A 196 7.86 -22.59 0.44
CA ARG A 196 8.72 -23.28 -0.52
C ARG A 196 10.15 -22.72 -0.47
N PRO A 197 11.18 -23.56 -0.64
CA PRO A 197 12.55 -23.05 -0.79
C PRO A 197 12.67 -22.12 -2.00
N PHE A 198 13.32 -20.97 -1.84
CA PHE A 198 13.49 -19.95 -2.91
C PHE A 198 13.97 -20.50 -4.26
N PRO A 199 14.93 -21.44 -4.35
CA PRO A 199 15.35 -22.00 -5.65
C PRO A 199 14.24 -22.72 -6.43
N THR A 200 13.12 -23.07 -5.79
CA THR A 200 11.98 -23.74 -6.42
C THR A 200 10.94 -22.77 -6.99
N ILE A 201 11.10 -21.47 -6.78
CA ILE A 201 10.15 -20.43 -7.19
C ILE A 201 10.55 -19.86 -8.55
N SER A 202 10.29 -20.63 -9.61
CA SER A 202 10.68 -20.25 -10.98
C SER A 202 10.00 -18.99 -11.51
N SER A 203 8.84 -18.59 -10.95
CA SER A 203 8.13 -17.35 -11.28
C SER A 203 8.81 -16.09 -10.73
N TYR A 204 9.77 -16.25 -9.80
CA TYR A 204 10.55 -15.16 -9.22
C TYR A 204 12.02 -15.58 -9.00
N PRO A 205 12.82 -15.68 -10.07
CA PRO A 205 14.20 -16.20 -9.98
C PRO A 205 15.15 -15.41 -9.07
N GLY A 206 14.92 -14.10 -8.92
CA GLY A 206 15.76 -13.20 -8.11
C GLY A 206 15.38 -13.09 -6.62
N ILE A 207 14.35 -13.83 -6.16
CA ILE A 207 13.74 -13.63 -4.84
C ILE A 207 14.75 -13.64 -3.68
N ALA A 208 15.75 -14.53 -3.71
CA ALA A 208 16.75 -14.63 -2.64
C ALA A 208 17.66 -13.38 -2.57
N ASP A 209 18.08 -12.89 -3.74
CA ASP A 209 18.93 -11.70 -3.86
C ASP A 209 18.15 -10.44 -3.46
N ASP A 210 16.87 -10.38 -3.84
CA ASP A 210 15.98 -9.28 -3.50
C ASP A 210 15.73 -9.18 -1.98
N TYR A 211 15.46 -10.31 -1.30
CA TYR A 211 15.38 -10.31 0.17
C TYR A 211 16.72 -9.91 0.82
N ALA A 212 17.85 -10.40 0.32
CA ALA A 212 19.16 -10.06 0.85
C ALA A 212 19.46 -8.55 0.69
N LEU A 213 19.11 -7.98 -0.46
CA LEU A 213 19.20 -6.55 -0.73
C LEU A 213 18.33 -5.75 0.24
N THR A 214 17.04 -6.09 0.35
CA THR A 214 16.08 -5.38 1.20
C THR A 214 16.50 -5.38 2.66
N LEU A 215 16.90 -6.54 3.20
CA LEU A 215 17.39 -6.65 4.57
C LEU A 215 18.64 -5.79 4.81
N LYS A 216 19.53 -5.70 3.83
CA LYS A 216 20.72 -4.84 3.90
C LYS A 216 20.35 -3.36 3.85
N LEU A 217 19.46 -2.95 2.95
CA LEU A 217 19.06 -1.55 2.80
C LEU A 217 18.30 -1.06 4.03
N MET A 218 17.28 -1.79 4.48
CA MET A 218 16.43 -1.39 5.61
C MET A 218 17.20 -1.22 6.92
N LYS A 219 18.21 -2.06 7.18
CA LYS A 219 19.08 -1.93 8.38
C LYS A 219 19.89 -0.64 8.43
N ASN A 220 20.11 0.00 7.29
CA ASN A 220 20.91 1.22 7.18
C ASN A 220 20.05 2.49 7.05
N LEU A 221 18.73 2.38 7.19
CA LEU A 221 17.85 3.54 7.15
C LEU A 221 17.92 4.33 8.46
N HIS A 222 17.80 5.64 8.33
CA HIS A 222 17.71 6.57 9.45
C HIS A 222 16.35 7.26 9.41
N PHE A 223 15.61 7.18 10.50
CA PHE A 223 14.28 7.77 10.69
C PHE A 223 14.05 8.01 12.18
N ASP A 224 13.14 8.93 12.50
CA ASP A 224 12.71 9.24 13.86
C ASP A 224 11.51 8.37 14.27
N LEU A 225 10.64 8.05 13.30
CA LEU A 225 9.44 7.25 13.48
C LEU A 225 9.35 6.21 12.36
N TRP A 226 8.79 5.05 12.68
CA TRP A 226 8.43 4.05 11.68
C TRP A 226 7.05 3.46 11.98
N VAL A 227 6.37 3.08 10.91
CA VAL A 227 5.10 2.37 10.90
C VAL A 227 5.17 1.31 9.79
N ALA A 228 4.25 0.35 9.73
CA ALA A 228 4.31 -0.72 8.74
C ALA A 228 2.95 -1.12 8.14
N SER A 229 2.96 -1.90 7.05
CA SER A 229 1.74 -2.32 6.34
C SER A 229 0.69 -3.01 7.25
N HIS A 230 1.10 -3.67 8.34
CA HIS A 230 0.18 -4.19 9.36
C HIS A 230 0.41 -3.53 10.72
N ALA A 231 -0.67 -3.26 11.46
CA ALA A 231 -0.61 -2.67 12.79
C ALA A 231 0.20 -3.53 13.78
N SER A 232 0.02 -4.84 13.72
CA SER A 232 0.75 -5.82 14.52
C SER A 232 2.25 -5.86 14.26
N GLN A 233 2.74 -5.35 13.13
CA GLN A 233 4.17 -5.35 12.81
C GLN A 233 4.95 -4.25 13.55
N PHE A 234 4.26 -3.26 14.10
CA PHE A 234 4.87 -2.15 14.84
C PHE A 234 4.17 -1.94 16.21
N ASP A 235 3.55 -3.00 16.72
CA ASP A 235 2.90 -3.05 18.04
C ASP A 235 1.92 -1.89 18.28
N MET A 236 1.14 -1.48 17.26
CA MET A 236 0.28 -0.28 17.32
C MET A 236 -0.70 -0.25 18.50
N HIS A 237 -1.07 -1.42 19.00
CA HIS A 237 -2.12 -1.57 20.02
C HIS A 237 -1.58 -1.65 21.45
N GLU A 238 -0.26 -1.60 21.62
CA GLU A 238 0.43 -1.57 22.93
C GLU A 238 0.71 -0.14 23.38
#